data_AF-D4DS99-F1
#
_entry.id   AF-D4DS99-F1
#
_cell.length_a   1.000
_cell.length_b   1.000
_cell.length_c   1.000
_cell.angle_alpha   90.00
_cell.angle_beta   90.00
_cell.angle_gamma   90.00
#
_symmetry.space_group_name_H-M   'P 1'
#
loop_
_entity.id
_entity.type
_entity.pdbx_description
1 polymer ?
#
loop_
_entity_poly.entity_id
_entity_poly.type
_entity_poly.pdbx_seq_one_letter_code
_entity_poly.pdbx_strand_id
1 'polypeptide(L)'
;MSPCSRHGDCETCKELVCIKGLESSLGILKQREIQLTEQLSKAKEHHRIGVFGADRWISNLGWRLTHIKTKIKFLENSEIPNGSLLRMPDEYDPSPVKLALQEKGMDIDIQKPETAKLDDELYRLMEL
;
A
#
# COMPACT_ATOMS: atom_id res chain seq x y z
N MET A 1 -22.23 0.67 -11.00
CA MET A 1 -20.88 0.76 -10.39
C MET A 1 -19.93 1.29 -11.45
N SER A 2 -19.22 2.40 -11.19
CA SER A 2 -18.16 2.88 -12.07
C SER A 2 -16.87 2.05 -11.86
N PRO A 3 -16.02 1.87 -12.88
CA PRO A 3 -14.70 1.26 -12.71
C PRO A 3 -13.85 2.01 -11.68
N CYS A 4 -12.91 1.30 -11.06
CA CYS A 4 -11.93 1.90 -10.15
C CYS A 4 -11.02 2.87 -10.92
N SER A 5 -10.84 4.08 -10.38
CA SER A 5 -9.99 5.14 -10.95
C SER A 5 -8.48 4.89 -10.85
N ARG A 6 -8.05 3.74 -10.29
CA ARG A 6 -6.63 3.35 -10.21
C ARG A 6 -6.14 2.64 -11.48
N HIS A 7 -7.02 2.33 -12.43
CA HIS A 7 -6.65 1.81 -13.76
C HIS A 7 -5.66 0.62 -13.72
N GLY A 8 -5.84 -0.30 -12.76
CA GLY A 8 -4.97 -1.47 -12.61
C GLY A 8 -3.76 -1.30 -11.68
N ASP A 9 -3.54 -0.11 -11.10
CA ASP A 9 -2.49 0.12 -10.08
C ASP A 9 -2.92 -0.36 -8.67
N CYS A 10 -3.40 -1.61 -8.60
CA CYS A 10 -3.86 -2.22 -7.35
C CYS A 10 -2.71 -2.52 -6.37
N GLU A 11 -1.50 -2.71 -6.88
CA GLU A 11 -0.32 -3.06 -6.06
C GLU A 11 0.06 -1.97 -5.04
N THR A 12 -0.19 -0.70 -5.36
CA THR A 12 0.01 0.45 -4.46
C THR A 12 -1.28 0.95 -3.81
N CYS A 13 -2.44 0.40 -4.19
CA CYS A 13 -3.73 0.89 -3.75
C CYS A 13 -3.98 0.58 -2.27
N LYS A 14 -4.27 1.59 -1.46
CA LYS A 14 -4.66 1.41 -0.05
C LYS A 14 -6.06 0.81 0.15
N GLU A 15 -6.93 0.98 -0.84
CA GLU A 15 -8.28 0.39 -0.81
C GLU A 15 -8.27 -1.12 -1.06
N LEU A 16 -7.16 -1.67 -1.60
CA LEU A 16 -7.02 -3.11 -1.81
C LEU A 16 -6.83 -3.81 -0.45
N VAL A 17 -7.76 -4.72 -0.15
CA VAL A 17 -7.66 -5.61 1.02
C VAL A 17 -6.98 -6.91 0.61
N CYS A 18 -5.93 -7.29 1.33
CA CYS A 18 -5.26 -8.58 1.22
C CYS A 18 -5.69 -9.49 2.38
N ILE A 19 -6.00 -10.75 2.10
CA ILE A 19 -6.39 -11.72 3.14
C ILE A 19 -5.17 -12.60 3.45
N LYS A 20 -4.75 -12.63 4.71
CA LYS A 20 -3.65 -13.52 5.12
C LYS A 20 -4.06 -14.98 5.02
N GLY A 21 -3.16 -15.82 4.52
CA GLY A 21 -3.43 -17.25 4.37
C GLY A 21 -4.21 -17.60 3.10
N LEU A 22 -4.53 -16.61 2.25
CA LEU A 22 -5.03 -16.89 0.91
C LEU A 22 -3.92 -17.52 0.07
N GLU A 23 -4.21 -18.71 -0.46
CA GLU A 23 -3.27 -19.49 -1.26
C GLU A 23 -2.73 -18.67 -2.45
N SER A 24 -1.47 -18.90 -2.83
CA SER A 24 -0.72 -18.20 -3.89
C SER A 24 -0.38 -16.72 -3.66
N SER A 25 -1.08 -15.98 -2.79
CA SER A 25 -0.90 -14.52 -2.64
C SER A 25 0.53 -14.11 -2.27
N LEU A 26 1.10 -14.77 -1.26
CA LEU A 26 2.48 -14.50 -0.82
C LEU A 26 3.51 -14.86 -1.90
N GLY A 27 3.32 -15.99 -2.58
CA GLY A 27 4.21 -16.43 -3.66
C GLY A 27 4.23 -15.44 -4.83
N ILE A 28 3.04 -14.97 -5.24
CA ILE A 28 2.91 -13.95 -6.28
C ILE A 28 3.61 -12.65 -5.88
N LEU A 29 3.42 -12.19 -4.64
CA LEU A 29 4.06 -10.96 -4.16
C LEU A 29 5.58 -11.08 -4.11
N LYS A 30 6.14 -12.22 -3.67
CA LYS A 30 7.59 -12.49 -3.68
C LYS A 30 8.14 -12.50 -5.10
N GLN A 31 7.45 -13.15 -6.04
CA GLN A 31 7.86 -13.11 -7.44
C GLN A 31 7.85 -11.68 -7.98
N ARG A 32 6.85 -10.88 -7.58
CA ARG A 32 6.75 -9.49 -7.99
C ARG A 32 7.84 -8.61 -7.40
N GLU A 33 8.23 -8.86 -6.15
CA GLU A 33 9.35 -8.18 -5.48
C GLU A 33 10.66 -8.36 -6.25
N ILE A 34 10.95 -9.59 -6.70
CA ILE A 34 12.14 -9.89 -7.51
C ILE A 34 12.12 -9.08 -8.80
N GLN A 35 11.01 -9.15 -9.55
CA GLN A 35 10.85 -8.42 -10.81
C GLN A 35 11.02 -6.91 -10.64
N LEU A 36 10.43 -6.31 -9.61
CA LEU A 36 10.55 -4.87 -9.34
C LEU A 36 11.95 -4.48 -8.89
N THR A 37 12.63 -5.34 -8.13
CA THR A 37 14.02 -5.09 -7.71
C THR A 37 14.95 -5.04 -8.92
N GLU A 38 14.80 -5.96 -9.87
CA GLU A 38 15.53 -5.95 -11.14
C GLU A 38 15.24 -4.70 -11.97
N GLN A 39 13.97 -4.31 -12.08
CA GLN A 39 13.57 -3.10 -12.81
C GLN A 39 14.13 -1.84 -12.17
N LEU A 40 14.10 -1.73 -10.85
CA LEU A 40 14.67 -0.61 -10.11
C LEU A 40 16.19 -0.52 -10.30
N SER A 41 16.89 -1.66 -10.32
CA SER A 41 18.33 -1.72 -10.60
C SER A 41 18.64 -1.16 -11.99
N LYS A 42 17.88 -1.57 -13.01
CA LYS A 42 18.01 -1.03 -14.39
C LYS A 42 17.72 0.47 -14.45
N ALA A 43 16.67 0.94 -13.76
CA ALA A 43 16.33 2.36 -13.71
C ALA A 43 17.46 3.20 -13.07
N LYS A 44 18.10 2.68 -12.00
CA LYS A 44 19.27 3.29 -11.37
C LYS A 44 20.47 3.38 -12.32
N GLU A 45 20.73 2.31 -13.07
CA GLU A 45 21.79 2.31 -14.08
C GLU A 45 21.51 3.32 -15.19
N HIS A 46 20.28 3.35 -15.72
CA HIS A 46 19.85 4.33 -16.71
C HIS A 46 20.01 5.77 -16.22
N HIS A 47 19.67 6.02 -14.95
CA HIS A 47 19.90 7.33 -14.34
C HIS A 47 21.39 7.68 -14.26
N ARG A 48 22.25 6.72 -13.88
CA ARG A 48 23.71 6.90 -13.82
C ARG A 48 24.31 7.29 -15.16
N ILE A 49 23.81 6.73 -16.26
CA ILE A 49 24.27 7.05 -17.63
C ILE A 49 23.53 8.25 -18.26
N GLY A 50 22.68 8.95 -17.50
CA GLY A 50 22.02 10.18 -17.94
C GLY A 50 20.80 9.98 -18.86
N VAL A 51 20.16 8.82 -18.83
CA VAL A 51 18.91 8.60 -19.58
C VAL A 51 17.81 9.52 -19.03
N PHE A 52 17.26 10.34 -19.91
CA PHE A 52 16.18 11.28 -19.58
C PHE A 52 14.97 10.55 -18.96
N GLY A 53 14.48 11.05 -17.81
CA GLY A 53 13.31 10.54 -17.12
C GLY A 53 13.54 9.28 -16.27
N ALA A 54 14.77 8.77 -16.17
CA ALA A 54 15.09 7.60 -15.35
C ALA A 54 14.87 7.86 -13.83
N ASP A 55 15.02 9.10 -13.39
CA ASP A 55 14.72 9.58 -12.04
C ASP A 55 13.25 9.31 -11.64
N ARG A 56 12.29 9.58 -12.54
CA ARG A 56 10.87 9.29 -12.28
C ARG A 56 10.60 7.79 -12.17
N TRP A 57 11.28 6.97 -12.96
CA TRP A 57 11.19 5.52 -12.86
C TRP A 57 11.73 5.01 -11.53
N ILE A 58 12.84 5.56 -11.04
CA ILE A 58 13.38 5.21 -9.72
C ILE A 58 12.36 5.50 -8.62
N SER A 59 11.76 6.69 -8.60
CA SER A 59 10.75 7.06 -7.60
C SER A 59 9.52 6.15 -7.65
N ASN A 60 8.97 5.93 -8.85
CA ASN A 60 7.79 5.09 -9.02
C ASN A 60 8.03 3.61 -8.65
N LEU A 61 9.15 3.04 -9.09
CA LEU A 61 9.50 1.64 -8.78
C LEU A 61 9.86 1.47 -7.31
N GLY A 62 10.55 2.45 -6.71
CA GLY A 62 10.84 2.47 -5.28
C GLY A 62 9.56 2.46 -4.45
N TRP A 63 8.58 3.29 -4.83
CA TRP A 63 7.26 3.32 -4.19
C TRP A 63 6.54 1.97 -4.25
N ARG A 64 6.42 1.40 -5.45
CA ARG A 64 5.81 0.09 -5.67
C ARG A 64 6.49 -1.02 -4.87
N LEU A 65 7.82 -1.02 -4.84
CA LEU A 65 8.61 -2.01 -4.11
C LEU A 65 8.38 -1.92 -2.60
N THR A 66 8.29 -0.71 -2.05
CA THR A 66 7.97 -0.50 -0.62
C THR A 66 6.61 -1.07 -0.25
N HIS A 67 5.58 -0.83 -1.07
CA HIS A 67 4.25 -1.39 -0.84
C HIS A 67 4.26 -2.92 -0.86
N ILE A 68 4.90 -3.53 -1.85
CA ILE A 68 4.98 -4.99 -1.95
C ILE A 68 5.74 -5.60 -0.78
N LYS A 69 6.89 -5.04 -0.40
CA LYS A 69 7.66 -5.51 0.76
C LYS A 69 6.86 -5.40 2.06
N THR A 70 6.10 -4.33 2.23
CA THR A 70 5.22 -4.14 3.40
C THR A 70 4.13 -5.21 3.46
N LYS A 71 3.46 -5.48 2.33
CA LYS A 71 2.46 -6.55 2.22
C LYS A 71 3.06 -7.92 2.53
N ILE A 72 4.25 -8.23 1.98
CA ILE A 72 4.98 -9.47 2.27
C ILE A 72 5.24 -9.59 3.77
N LYS A 73 5.75 -8.54 4.42
CA LYS A 73 6.04 -8.54 5.86
C LYS A 73 4.80 -8.82 6.71
N PHE A 74 3.63 -8.25 6.37
CA PHE A 74 2.39 -8.58 7.06
C PHE A 74 1.96 -10.03 6.84
N LEU A 75 2.07 -10.52 5.60
CA LEU A 75 1.69 -11.90 5.27
C LEU A 75 2.63 -12.93 5.91
N GLU A 76 3.90 -12.61 6.14
CA GLU A 76 4.86 -13.48 6.81
C GLU A 76 4.81 -13.41 8.33
N ASN A 77 4.29 -12.33 8.93
CA ASN A 77 4.25 -12.18 10.38
C ASN A 77 3.37 -13.26 11.05
N SER A 78 3.99 -14.17 11.80
CA SER A 78 3.31 -15.26 12.52
C SER A 78 2.32 -14.80 13.59
N GLU A 79 2.45 -13.57 14.10
CA GLU A 79 1.53 -13.00 15.08
C GLU A 79 0.18 -12.61 14.47
N ILE A 80 0.11 -12.46 13.14
CA ILE A 80 -1.12 -12.14 12.42
C ILE A 80 -1.83 -13.45 12.05
N PRO A 81 -3.07 -13.70 12.50
CA PRO A 81 -3.81 -14.92 12.17
C PRO A 81 -4.17 -15.00 10.67
N ASN A 82 -4.23 -16.21 10.12
CA ASN A 82 -4.83 -16.44 8.81
C ASN A 82 -6.31 -16.01 8.81
N GLY A 83 -6.79 -15.48 7.69
CA GLY A 83 -8.09 -14.83 7.56
C GLY A 83 -8.09 -13.33 7.89
N SER A 84 -7.01 -12.80 8.47
CA SER A 84 -6.89 -11.36 8.75
C SER A 84 -6.97 -10.52 7.47
N LEU A 85 -7.75 -9.44 7.53
CA LEU A 85 -7.87 -8.44 6.47
C LEU A 85 -6.77 -7.39 6.64
N LEU A 86 -5.84 -7.35 5.69
CA LEU A 86 -4.69 -6.45 5.68
C LEU A 86 -4.91 -5.35 4.64
N ARG A 87 -4.67 -4.10 5.03
CA ARG A 87 -4.60 -2.95 4.12
C ARG A 87 -3.29 -2.22 4.32
N MET A 88 -2.89 -1.42 3.33
CA MET A 88 -1.80 -0.48 3.53
C MET A 88 -2.24 0.59 4.53
N PRO A 89 -1.48 0.82 5.62
CA PRO A 89 -1.76 1.92 6.54
C PRO A 89 -1.68 3.28 5.84
N ASP A 90 -2.51 4.25 6.25
CA ASP A 90 -2.59 5.59 5.64
C ASP A 90 -1.30 6.40 5.79
N GLU A 91 -0.45 6.02 6.76
CA GLU A 91 0.87 6.56 6.98
C GLU A 91 1.81 6.24 5.80
N TYR A 92 1.61 5.08 5.16
CA TYR A 92 2.42 4.59 4.05
C TYR A 92 1.78 4.81 2.68
N ASP A 93 0.70 5.58 2.56
CA ASP A 93 0.13 6.02 1.27
C ASP A 93 -0.32 7.49 1.39
N PRO A 94 0.63 8.45 1.52
CA PRO A 94 0.27 9.83 1.69
C PRO A 94 -0.31 10.39 0.39
N SER A 95 -1.52 10.92 0.47
CA SER A 95 -2.14 11.61 -0.66
C SER A 95 -1.27 12.79 -1.11
N PRO A 96 -1.38 13.25 -2.38
CA PRO A 96 -0.68 14.45 -2.83
C PRO A 96 -0.95 15.68 -1.94
N VAL A 97 -2.17 15.76 -1.39
CA VAL A 97 -2.54 16.79 -0.41
C VAL A 97 -1.77 16.63 0.89
N LYS A 98 -1.64 15.41 1.43
CA LYS A 98 -0.85 15.12 2.64
C LYS A 98 0.61 15.50 2.45
N LEU A 99 1.22 15.14 1.30
CA LEU A 99 2.60 15.52 0.97
C LEU A 99 2.77 17.05 0.90
N ALA A 100 1.89 17.75 0.18
CA ALA A 100 1.95 19.20 0.04
C ALA A 100 1.76 19.95 1.38
N LEU A 101 0.99 19.38 2.32
CA LEU A 101 0.84 19.93 3.67
C LEU A 101 2.08 19.68 4.53
N GLN A 102 2.69 18.49 4.43
CA GLN A 102 3.95 18.16 5.11
C GLN A 102 5.11 19.05 4.63
N GLU A 103 5.23 19.31 3.32
CA GLU A 103 6.23 20.25 2.78
C GLU A 103 6.08 21.67 3.33
N LYS A 104 4.86 22.05 3.71
CA LYS A 104 4.56 23.34 4.35
C LYS A 104 4.69 23.31 5.87
N GLY A 105 5.17 22.21 6.45
CA GLY A 105 5.32 22.05 7.90
C GLY A 105 4.00 21.89 8.66
N MET A 106 2.91 21.58 7.95
CA MET A 106 1.60 21.30 8.55
C MET A 106 1.45 19.79 8.72
N ASP A 107 1.97 19.26 9.84
CA ASP A 107 1.82 17.85 10.21
C ASP A 107 0.43 17.62 10.79
N ILE A 108 -0.55 17.45 9.91
CA ILE A 108 -1.90 17.04 10.29
C ILE A 108 -1.92 15.54 10.53
N ASP A 109 -1.53 15.13 11.73
CA ASP A 109 -1.99 13.85 12.24
C ASP A 109 -3.49 14.02 12.54
N ILE A 110 -4.33 13.63 11.58
CA ILE A 110 -5.77 13.54 11.82
C ILE A 110 -5.91 12.47 12.88
N GLN A 111 -6.11 12.87 14.14
CA GLN A 111 -6.57 12.00 15.20
C GLN A 111 -7.77 11.25 14.63
N LYS A 112 -7.59 9.98 14.25
CA LYS A 112 -8.71 9.15 13.81
C LYS A 112 -9.68 9.20 14.98
N PRO A 113 -10.89 9.77 14.82
CA PRO A 113 -11.87 9.63 15.89
C PRO A 113 -11.95 8.14 16.17
N GLU A 114 -11.94 7.73 17.45
CA GLU A 114 -12.13 6.33 17.82
C GLU A 114 -13.29 5.83 16.98
N THR A 115 -13.00 4.94 16.02
CA THR A 115 -14.04 4.35 15.20
C THR A 115 -15.00 3.71 16.18
N ALA A 116 -16.27 4.14 16.15
CA ALA A 116 -17.30 3.56 16.99
C ALA A 116 -17.12 2.05 16.98
N LYS A 117 -16.88 1.46 18.15
CA LYS A 117 -16.82 0.01 18.26
C LYS A 117 -18.17 -0.47 17.72
N LEU A 118 -18.15 -1.47 16.85
CA LEU A 118 -19.35 -2.23 16.53
C LEU A 118 -19.70 -2.99 17.81
N ASP A 119 -20.33 -2.28 18.74
CA ASP A 119 -20.83 -2.80 20.00
C ASP A 119 -22.27 -3.25 19.84
N ASP A 120 -22.76 -3.97 20.83
CA ASP A 120 -24.07 -4.60 20.82
C ASP A 120 -25.22 -3.59 20.61
N GLU A 121 -24.98 -2.31 20.90
CA GLU A 121 -25.96 -1.23 20.71
C GLU A 121 -26.09 -0.85 19.23
N LEU A 122 -24.96 -0.77 18.51
CA LEU A 122 -24.97 -0.52 17.06
C LEU A 122 -25.56 -1.70 16.28
N TYR A 123 -25.34 -2.95 16.72
CA TYR A 123 -25.97 -4.13 16.11
C TYR A 123 -27.49 -4.15 16.30
N ARG A 124 -28.00 -3.78 17.48
CA ARG A 124 -29.46 -3.68 17.73
C ARG A 124 -30.13 -2.60 16.87
N LEU A 125 -29.43 -1.51 16.58
CA LEU A 125 -29.92 -0.44 15.70
C LEU A 125 -30.00 -0.86 14.23
N MET A 126 -29.22 -1.86 13.81
CA MET A 126 -29.20 -2.39 12.45
C MET A 126 -30.20 -3.54 12.22
N GLU A 127 -30.85 -4.05 13.27
CA GLU A 127 -31.89 -5.09 13.21
C GLU A 127 -33.31 -4.52 13.09
N LEU A 128 -33.48 -3.41 12.34
CA LEU A 128 -34.80 -2.91 11.93
C LEU A 128 -35.38 -3.69 10.73
#